data_AF-A0A5Q4H431-F1
#
_entry.id   AF-A0A5Q4H431-F1
#
_cell.length_a   1.000
_cell.length_b   1.000
_cell.length_c   1.000
_cell.angle_alpha   90.00
_cell.angle_beta   90.00
_cell.angle_gamma   90.00
#
_symmetry.space_group_name_H-M   'P 1'
#
loop_
_entity.id
_entity.type
_entity.pdbx_description
1 polymer ?
#
loop_
_entity_poly.entity_id
_entity_poly.type
_entity_poly.pdbx_seq_one_letter_code
_entity_poly.pdbx_strand_id
1 'polypeptide(L)'
;MGVVKFSYLAYLSQPASDRPIYKWLNQHPVSKIVELGVGDAVRTRRIFELAVAIQPNNPIQYTGIDLFEARPSGQEHLTLKTAYRLLRALPVRSRLVPGDPYTALARIANELTGTDLLIIASDQDPEQLKRAWPLVPRMLHPTSQIFLERVAKKQPHFQPLSQTELAKLIDTTRRQDRAA
;
A
#
# COMPACT_ATOMS: atom_id res chain seq x y z
N MET A 1 -11.06 15.88 -12.47
CA MET A 1 -9.95 15.30 -13.27
C MET A 1 -10.55 14.77 -14.56
N GLY A 2 -10.00 15.12 -15.72
CA GLY A 2 -10.59 14.69 -16.99
C GLY A 2 -10.36 13.21 -17.28
N VAL A 3 -11.26 12.59 -18.06
CA VAL A 3 -11.17 11.22 -18.59
C VAL A 3 -9.77 10.92 -19.13
N VAL A 4 -9.14 11.90 -19.79
CA VAL A 4 -7.78 11.80 -20.36
C VAL A 4 -6.73 11.39 -19.32
N LYS A 5 -6.75 11.96 -18.11
CA LYS A 5 -5.72 11.68 -17.10
C LYS A 5 -5.92 10.31 -16.47
N PHE A 6 -7.16 9.89 -16.24
CA PHE A 6 -7.46 8.52 -15.83
C PHE A 6 -7.02 7.51 -16.90
N SER A 7 -7.39 7.73 -18.18
CA SER A 7 -6.97 6.85 -19.28
C SER A 7 -5.45 6.75 -19.39
N TYR A 8 -4.73 7.85 -19.21
CA TYR A 8 -3.27 7.81 -19.12
C TYR A 8 -2.79 6.92 -17.97
N LEU A 9 -3.28 7.15 -16.74
CA LEU A 9 -2.85 6.36 -15.58
C LEU A 9 -3.18 4.87 -15.76
N ALA A 10 -4.41 4.53 -16.14
CA ALA A 10 -4.88 3.16 -16.23
C ALA A 10 -4.27 2.35 -17.40
N TYR A 11 -3.83 2.99 -18.47
CA TYR A 11 -3.42 2.27 -19.69
C TYR A 11 -2.01 2.60 -20.20
N LEU A 12 -1.51 3.83 -19.99
CA LEU A 12 -0.28 4.31 -20.62
C LEU A 12 0.84 4.62 -19.62
N SER A 13 0.52 4.85 -18.35
CA SER A 13 1.51 5.26 -17.35
C SER A 13 2.54 4.16 -17.07
N GLN A 14 3.74 4.60 -16.70
CA GLN A 14 4.80 3.75 -16.14
C GLN A 14 5.03 4.13 -14.68
N PRO A 15 5.21 3.18 -13.75
CA PRO A 15 5.31 1.73 -14.00
C PRO A 15 3.98 1.09 -14.42
N ALA A 16 4.03 0.16 -15.39
CA ALA A 16 2.85 -0.60 -15.78
C ALA A 16 2.28 -1.47 -14.65
N SER A 17 3.12 -1.79 -13.66
CA SER A 17 2.77 -2.55 -12.46
C SER A 17 1.66 -1.90 -11.64
N ASP A 18 1.56 -0.57 -11.63
CA ASP A 18 0.60 0.20 -10.83
C ASP A 18 -0.81 0.25 -11.44
N ARG A 19 -0.93 0.00 -12.75
CA ARG A 19 -2.19 0.16 -13.51
C ARG A 19 -3.39 -0.57 -12.91
N PRO A 20 -3.27 -1.80 -12.37
CA PRO A 20 -4.38 -2.49 -11.71
C PRO A 20 -4.98 -1.69 -10.55
N ILE A 21 -4.15 -1.01 -9.77
CA ILE A 21 -4.59 -0.17 -8.64
C ILE A 21 -5.44 0.98 -9.17
N TYR A 22 -4.98 1.68 -10.20
CA TYR A 22 -5.70 2.82 -10.78
C TYR A 22 -7.05 2.42 -11.40
N LYS A 23 -7.08 1.28 -12.11
CA LYS A 23 -8.33 0.74 -12.67
C LYS A 23 -9.34 0.41 -11.57
N TRP A 24 -8.89 -0.21 -10.49
CA TRP A 24 -9.74 -0.55 -9.36
C TRP A 24 -10.25 0.69 -8.64
N LEU A 25 -9.37 1.66 -8.33
CA LEU A 25 -9.74 2.92 -7.68
C LEU A 25 -10.84 3.68 -8.43
N ASN A 26 -10.80 3.69 -9.76
CA ASN A 26 -11.82 4.38 -10.57
C ASN A 26 -13.24 3.81 -10.40
N GLN A 27 -13.38 2.59 -9.90
CA GLN A 27 -14.65 1.94 -9.66
C GLN A 27 -15.02 1.89 -8.16
N HIS A 28 -14.06 2.21 -7.28
CA HIS A 28 -14.20 2.02 -5.83
C HIS A 28 -13.68 3.27 -5.11
N PRO A 29 -14.57 4.16 -4.65
CA PRO A 29 -14.20 5.28 -3.78
C PRO A 29 -13.57 4.75 -2.47
N VAL A 30 -12.45 5.33 -2.05
CA VAL A 30 -11.70 4.89 -0.86
C VAL A 30 -11.40 6.06 0.08
N SER A 31 -11.69 5.91 1.36
CA SER A 31 -11.44 6.96 2.37
C SER A 31 -10.19 6.69 3.20
N LYS A 32 -9.79 5.42 3.38
CA LYS A 32 -8.60 5.03 4.15
C LYS A 32 -7.68 4.13 3.33
N ILE A 33 -6.46 4.61 3.11
CA ILE A 33 -5.43 3.92 2.33
C ILE A 33 -4.23 3.62 3.24
N VAL A 34 -3.75 2.39 3.23
CA VAL A 34 -2.49 1.99 3.85
C VAL A 34 -1.54 1.47 2.78
N GLU A 35 -0.29 1.90 2.83
CA GLU A 35 0.75 1.49 1.89
C GLU A 35 1.99 1.01 2.64
N LEU A 36 2.45 -0.21 2.34
CA LEU A 36 3.71 -0.77 2.80
C LEU A 36 4.72 -0.67 1.65
N GLY A 37 5.81 0.06 1.86
CA GLY A 37 6.80 0.39 0.84
C GLY A 37 6.34 1.56 -0.03
N VAL A 38 6.49 2.77 0.48
CA VAL A 38 6.15 4.03 -0.19
C VAL A 38 7.07 4.30 -1.38
N GLY A 39 8.34 3.89 -1.28
CA GLY A 39 9.33 4.10 -2.34
C GLY A 39 9.57 5.59 -2.59
N ASP A 40 9.51 6.01 -3.86
CA ASP A 40 9.69 7.40 -4.31
C ASP A 40 8.44 8.29 -4.16
N ALA A 41 7.34 7.72 -3.63
CA ALA A 41 6.02 8.34 -3.50
C ALA A 41 5.32 8.74 -4.83
N VAL A 42 5.86 8.36 -6.00
CA VAL A 42 5.22 8.64 -7.31
C VAL A 42 3.88 7.90 -7.41
N ARG A 43 3.86 6.62 -7.04
CA ARG A 43 2.62 5.82 -6.99
C ARG A 43 1.61 6.45 -6.02
N THR A 44 2.04 6.74 -4.80
CA THR A 44 1.24 7.37 -3.75
C THR A 44 0.58 8.67 -4.25
N ARG A 45 1.35 9.54 -4.90
CA ARG A 45 0.83 10.79 -5.48
C ARG A 45 -0.25 10.53 -6.53
N ARG A 46 0.00 9.61 -7.46
CA ARG A 46 -0.97 9.27 -8.53
C ARG A 46 -2.27 8.69 -7.96
N ILE A 47 -2.16 7.88 -6.90
CA ILE A 47 -3.32 7.35 -6.18
C ILE A 47 -4.18 8.48 -5.63
N PHE A 48 -3.60 9.46 -4.94
CA PHE A 48 -4.40 10.58 -4.41
C PHE A 48 -4.94 11.49 -5.49
N GLU A 49 -4.16 11.77 -6.54
CA GLU A 49 -4.66 12.55 -7.66
C GLU A 49 -5.92 11.91 -8.27
N LEU A 50 -5.99 10.58 -8.32
CA LEU A 50 -7.17 9.84 -8.79
C LEU A 50 -8.27 9.79 -7.73
N ALA A 51 -7.96 9.43 -6.49
CA ALA A 51 -8.95 9.28 -5.43
C ALA A 51 -9.64 10.61 -5.08
N VAL A 52 -8.89 11.72 -4.98
CA VAL A 52 -9.46 13.07 -4.78
C VAL A 52 -10.33 13.47 -5.96
N ALA A 53 -9.97 13.07 -7.19
CA ALA A 53 -10.77 13.39 -8.35
C ALA A 53 -12.13 12.69 -8.39
N ILE A 54 -12.18 11.46 -7.88
CA ILE A 54 -13.40 10.64 -7.81
C ILE A 54 -14.34 11.17 -6.72
N GLN A 55 -13.77 11.64 -5.60
CA GLN A 55 -14.52 12.10 -4.44
C GLN A 55 -13.91 13.36 -3.82
N PRO A 56 -14.05 14.54 -4.46
CA PRO A 56 -13.35 15.76 -4.07
C PRO A 56 -13.71 16.29 -2.68
N ASN A 57 -14.88 15.90 -2.16
CA ASN A 57 -15.39 16.38 -0.87
C ASN A 57 -15.14 15.39 0.28
N ASN A 58 -14.55 14.22 0.02
CA ASN A 58 -14.29 13.21 1.03
C ASN A 58 -12.81 13.24 1.44
N PRO A 59 -12.49 13.49 2.72
CA PRO A 59 -11.12 13.51 3.18
C PRO A 59 -10.50 12.11 3.13
N ILE A 60 -9.38 11.98 2.43
CA ILE A 60 -8.62 10.73 2.37
C ILE A 60 -7.64 10.68 3.54
N GLN A 61 -7.70 9.61 4.31
CA GLN A 61 -6.69 9.28 5.32
C GLN A 61 -5.69 8.32 4.72
N TYR A 62 -4.41 8.63 4.87
CA TYR A 62 -3.33 7.82 4.35
C TYR A 62 -2.33 7.47 5.44
N THR A 63 -1.92 6.20 5.49
CA THR A 63 -0.76 5.78 6.28
C THR A 63 0.27 5.11 5.39
N GLY A 64 1.44 5.72 5.26
CA GLY A 64 2.60 5.14 4.58
C GLY A 64 3.55 4.51 5.60
N ILE A 65 3.85 3.23 5.43
CA ILE A 65 4.81 2.48 6.22
C ILE A 65 6.02 2.18 5.34
N ASP A 66 7.19 2.62 5.77
CA ASP A 66 8.44 2.42 5.03
C ASP A 66 9.63 2.48 5.99
N LEU A 67 10.76 1.92 5.59
CA LEU A 67 12.03 2.10 6.29
C LEU A 67 12.60 3.51 6.11
N PHE A 68 12.26 4.22 5.03
CA PHE A 68 12.80 5.55 4.70
C PHE A 68 14.35 5.55 4.75
N GLU A 69 14.94 6.36 5.63
CA GLU A 69 16.39 6.49 5.83
C GLU A 69 17.03 5.23 6.41
N ALA A 70 16.23 4.30 6.96
CA ALA A 70 16.70 3.02 7.50
C ALA A 70 16.80 1.91 6.44
N ARG A 71 16.56 2.20 5.15
CA ARG A 71 16.76 1.23 4.07
C ARG A 71 18.24 0.85 3.97
N PRO A 72 18.58 -0.42 3.65
CA PRO A 72 19.97 -0.84 3.44
C PRO A 72 20.69 0.03 2.40
N SER A 73 21.99 0.24 2.60
CA SER A 73 22.82 1.01 1.66
C SER A 73 22.76 0.40 0.25
N GLY A 74 22.61 1.25 -0.76
CA GLY A 74 22.47 0.83 -2.16
C GLY A 74 21.02 0.62 -2.63
N GLN A 75 20.04 0.69 -1.74
CA GLN A 75 18.63 0.84 -2.14
C GLN A 75 18.27 2.32 -2.27
N GLU A 76 17.48 2.67 -3.28
CA GLU A 76 16.91 4.00 -3.39
C GLU A 76 15.98 4.26 -2.20
N HIS A 77 16.16 5.40 -1.54
CA HIS A 77 15.39 5.74 -0.35
C HIS A 77 14.86 7.17 -0.40
N LEU A 78 13.62 7.32 0.05
CA LEU A 78 13.02 8.62 0.31
C LEU A 78 13.24 8.96 1.78
N THR A 79 13.79 10.14 2.06
CA THR A 79 13.91 10.59 3.46
C THR A 79 12.53 10.87 4.04
N LEU A 80 12.34 10.61 5.35
CA LEU A 80 11.07 10.85 6.02
C LEU A 80 10.62 12.31 5.85
N LYS A 81 11.57 13.25 5.95
CA LYS A 81 11.34 14.69 5.71
C LYS A 81 10.83 14.96 4.29
N THR A 82 11.43 14.34 3.28
CA THR A 82 11.01 14.54 1.88
C THR A 82 9.63 13.92 1.63
N ALA A 83 9.38 12.73 2.16
CA ALA A 83 8.07 12.09 2.09
C ALA A 83 6.97 12.98 2.69
N TYR A 84 7.17 13.53 3.90
CA TYR A 84 6.23 14.47 4.49
C TYR A 84 6.03 15.73 3.65
N ARG A 85 7.10 16.28 3.06
CA ARG A 85 7.00 17.46 2.19
C ARG A 85 6.15 17.18 0.95
N LEU A 86 6.33 16.02 0.32
CA LEU A 86 5.54 15.61 -0.85
C LEU A 86 4.06 15.41 -0.48
N LEU A 87 3.79 14.74 0.65
CA LEU A 87 2.42 14.45 1.08
C LEU A 87 1.65 15.69 1.55
N ARG A 88 2.32 16.66 2.17
CA ARG A 88 1.69 17.94 2.59
C ARG A 88 1.17 18.77 1.41
N ALA A 89 1.68 18.56 0.20
CA ALA A 89 1.18 19.24 -0.99
C ALA A 89 -0.15 18.66 -1.51
N LEU A 90 -0.63 17.57 -0.91
CA LEU A 90 -1.81 16.83 -1.34
C LEU A 90 -2.94 17.06 -0.32
N PRO A 91 -4.21 17.12 -0.75
CA PRO A 91 -5.35 17.38 0.14
C PRO A 91 -5.76 16.11 0.90
N VAL A 92 -4.81 15.51 1.63
CA VAL A 92 -4.98 14.24 2.34
C VAL A 92 -4.46 14.33 3.77
N ARG A 93 -5.07 13.59 4.70
CA ARG A 93 -4.56 13.44 6.06
C ARG A 93 -3.53 12.30 6.07
N SER A 94 -2.26 12.64 5.91
CA SER A 94 -1.16 11.68 5.86
C SER A 94 -0.52 11.41 7.23
N ARG A 95 -0.24 10.14 7.52
CA ARG A 95 0.67 9.68 8.57
C ARG A 95 1.78 8.86 7.91
N LEU A 96 3.02 9.08 8.33
CA LEU A 96 4.15 8.25 7.94
C LEU A 96 4.69 7.51 9.15
N VAL A 97 5.04 6.25 8.94
CA VAL A 97 5.39 5.32 10.02
C VAL A 97 6.69 4.64 9.63
N PRO A 98 7.82 5.08 10.20
CA PRO A 98 9.09 4.41 9.99
C PRO A 98 9.07 3.00 10.61
N GLY A 99 9.49 2.00 9.83
CA GLY A 99 9.67 0.63 10.29
C GLY A 99 9.38 -0.42 9.21
N ASP A 100 9.79 -1.66 9.49
CA ASP A 100 9.44 -2.82 8.68
C ASP A 100 7.93 -3.17 8.83
N PRO A 101 7.36 -3.96 7.91
CA PRO A 101 5.95 -4.33 7.94
C PRO A 101 5.47 -4.88 9.28
N TYR A 102 6.22 -5.77 9.91
CA TYR A 102 5.78 -6.43 11.13
C TYR A 102 5.81 -5.49 12.32
N THR A 103 6.95 -4.86 12.59
CA THR A 103 7.11 -3.99 13.75
C THR A 103 6.15 -2.79 13.67
N ALA A 104 5.99 -2.21 12.48
CA ALA A 104 5.07 -1.10 12.29
C ALA A 104 3.62 -1.53 12.48
N LEU A 105 3.16 -2.59 11.80
CA LEU A 105 1.77 -3.06 11.93
C LEU A 105 1.46 -3.58 13.33
N ALA A 106 2.42 -4.21 14.03
CA ALA A 106 2.23 -4.65 15.41
C ALA A 106 1.88 -3.48 16.34
N ARG A 107 2.45 -2.30 16.08
CA ARG A 107 2.19 -1.08 16.85
C ARG A 107 0.85 -0.43 16.50
N ILE A 108 0.48 -0.39 15.22
CA ILE A 108 -0.61 0.50 14.76
C ILE A 108 -1.79 -0.18 14.06
N ALA A 109 -1.79 -1.50 13.84
CA ALA A 109 -2.86 -2.18 13.08
C ALA A 109 -4.27 -1.88 13.63
N ASN A 110 -4.43 -1.79 14.96
CA ASN A 110 -5.73 -1.46 15.56
C ASN A 110 -6.18 -0.03 15.25
N GLU A 111 -5.26 0.91 15.09
CA GLU A 111 -5.56 2.30 14.71
C GLU A 111 -5.91 2.42 13.21
N LEU A 112 -5.50 1.44 12.40
CA LEU A 112 -5.76 1.37 10.96
C LEU A 112 -7.06 0.63 10.61
N THR A 113 -7.94 0.41 11.59
CA THR A 113 -9.24 -0.23 11.39
C THR A 113 -10.09 0.53 10.36
N GLY A 114 -10.74 -0.23 9.47
CA GLY A 114 -11.56 0.31 8.38
C GLY A 114 -10.73 0.74 7.16
N THR A 115 -9.57 0.13 6.94
CA THR A 115 -8.76 0.36 5.74
C THR A 115 -9.49 -0.13 4.50
N ASP A 116 -9.81 0.75 3.55
CA ASP A 116 -10.47 0.38 2.29
C ASP A 116 -9.49 -0.25 1.30
N LEU A 117 -8.25 0.25 1.28
CA LEU A 117 -7.21 -0.15 0.34
C LEU A 117 -5.88 -0.34 1.05
N LEU A 118 -5.35 -1.57 1.00
CA LEU A 118 -3.99 -1.92 1.45
C LEU A 118 -3.11 -2.21 0.23
N ILE A 119 -1.98 -1.52 0.11
CA ILE A 119 -1.00 -1.72 -0.96
C ILE A 119 0.29 -2.22 -0.33
N ILE A 120 0.87 -3.28 -0.89
CA ILE A 120 2.10 -3.91 -0.38
C ILE A 120 3.06 -4.03 -1.55
N ALA A 121 4.10 -3.19 -1.55
CA ALA A 121 5.16 -3.24 -2.55
C ALA A 121 6.04 -4.50 -2.37
N SER A 122 6.79 -4.85 -3.40
CA SER A 122 7.58 -6.09 -3.45
C SER A 122 8.96 -5.99 -2.78
N ASP A 123 9.37 -4.78 -2.41
CA ASP A 123 10.64 -4.45 -1.77
C ASP A 123 10.65 -4.71 -0.25
N GLN A 124 9.59 -5.29 0.29
CA GLN A 124 9.48 -5.65 1.69
C GLN A 124 10.31 -6.89 2.03
N ASP A 125 10.90 -6.93 3.22
CA ASP A 125 11.53 -8.14 3.75
C ASP A 125 10.48 -9.27 3.83
N PRO A 126 10.68 -10.40 3.12
CA PRO A 126 9.73 -11.51 3.09
C PRO A 126 9.41 -12.08 4.48
N GLU A 127 10.39 -12.14 5.39
CA GLU A 127 10.19 -12.69 6.73
C GLU A 127 9.38 -11.73 7.60
N GLN A 128 9.62 -10.43 7.51
CA GLN A 128 8.81 -9.44 8.23
C GLN A 128 7.39 -9.39 7.67
N LEU A 129 7.21 -9.40 6.35
CA LEU A 129 5.89 -9.41 5.74
C LEU A 129 5.10 -10.66 6.14
N LYS A 130 5.76 -11.83 6.17
CA LYS A 130 5.16 -13.08 6.62
C LYS A 130 4.63 -12.98 8.05
N ARG A 131 5.42 -12.46 8.98
CA ARG A 131 5.01 -12.23 10.38
C ARG A 131 3.90 -11.20 10.52
N ALA A 132 3.77 -10.28 9.56
CA ALA A 132 2.74 -9.26 9.57
C ALA A 132 1.34 -9.76 9.13
N TRP A 133 1.24 -10.84 8.35
CA TRP A 133 -0.06 -11.34 7.84
C TRP A 133 -1.14 -11.54 8.91
N PRO A 134 -0.86 -12.12 10.10
CA PRO A 134 -1.87 -12.28 11.14
C PRO A 134 -2.44 -10.96 11.69
N LEU A 135 -1.76 -9.83 11.46
CA LEU A 135 -2.18 -8.50 11.92
C LEU A 135 -3.10 -7.81 10.90
N VAL A 136 -2.92 -8.10 9.61
CA VAL A 136 -3.66 -7.47 8.51
C VAL A 136 -5.19 -7.55 8.70
N PRO A 137 -5.81 -8.68 9.07
CA PRO A 137 -7.27 -8.75 9.26
C PRO A 137 -7.84 -7.75 10.27
N ARG A 138 -7.03 -7.28 11.24
CA ARG A 138 -7.48 -6.31 12.25
C ARG A 138 -7.77 -4.93 11.66
N MET A 139 -7.21 -4.64 10.49
CA MET A 139 -7.30 -3.36 9.80
C MET A 139 -8.45 -3.33 8.78
N LEU A 140 -8.82 -4.50 8.26
CA LEU A 140 -9.71 -4.64 7.11
C LEU A 140 -11.18 -4.76 7.53
N HIS A 141 -12.05 -4.47 6.58
CA HIS A 141 -13.50 -4.72 6.61
C HIS A 141 -13.88 -5.57 5.38
N PRO A 142 -15.14 -6.05 5.27
CA PRO A 142 -15.52 -7.03 4.25
C PRO A 142 -15.28 -6.60 2.79
N THR A 143 -15.27 -5.30 2.51
CA THR A 143 -15.08 -4.73 1.17
C THR A 143 -13.66 -4.18 0.94
N SER A 144 -12.75 -4.35 1.90
CA SER A 144 -11.37 -3.93 1.74
C SER A 144 -10.69 -4.66 0.60
N GLN A 145 -9.88 -3.93 -0.17
CA GLN A 145 -9.04 -4.51 -1.22
C GLN A 145 -7.57 -4.46 -0.81
N ILE A 146 -6.88 -5.57 -1.04
CA ILE A 146 -5.44 -5.67 -0.87
C ILE A 146 -4.81 -5.80 -2.26
N PHE A 147 -3.77 -5.03 -2.54
CA PHE A 147 -2.90 -5.23 -3.70
C PHE A 147 -1.50 -5.59 -3.23
N LEU A 148 -1.02 -6.75 -3.67
CA LEU A 148 0.33 -7.23 -3.41
C LEU A 148 1.13 -7.18 -4.71
N GLU A 149 2.24 -6.46 -4.70
CA GLU A 149 3.20 -6.48 -5.78
C GLU A 149 3.99 -7.79 -5.72
N ARG A 150 3.96 -8.56 -6.81
CA ARG A 150 4.74 -9.78 -6.94
C ARG A 150 5.86 -9.56 -7.93
N VAL A 151 7.06 -10.01 -7.58
CA VAL A 151 8.19 -10.06 -8.52
C VAL A 151 7.94 -11.23 -9.47
N ALA A 152 7.66 -10.93 -10.74
CA ALA A 152 7.60 -11.92 -11.81
C ALA A 152 8.83 -11.84 -12.72
N LYS A 153 9.06 -12.89 -13.50
CA LYS A 153 10.26 -13.07 -14.35
C LYS A 153 10.57 -11.90 -15.32
N LYS A 154 9.59 -11.06 -15.65
CA LYS A 154 9.76 -9.97 -16.62
C LYS A 154 9.64 -8.58 -16.00
N GLN A 155 8.63 -8.35 -15.16
CA GLN A 155 8.40 -7.09 -14.45
C GLN A 155 7.60 -7.37 -13.18
N PRO A 156 7.78 -6.59 -12.10
CA PRO A 156 6.87 -6.64 -10.96
C PRO A 156 5.46 -6.23 -11.39
N HIS A 157 4.43 -6.77 -10.74
CA HIS A 157 3.06 -6.36 -11.01
C HIS A 157 2.19 -6.50 -9.77
N PHE A 158 1.31 -5.52 -9.55
CA PHE A 158 0.32 -5.59 -8.47
C PHE A 158 -0.82 -6.55 -8.84
N GLN A 159 -1.13 -7.44 -7.90
CA GLN A 159 -2.28 -8.34 -8.00
C GLN A 159 -3.22 -8.13 -6.83
N PRO A 160 -4.55 -8.18 -7.05
CA PRO A 160 -5.49 -8.22 -5.96
C PRO A 160 -5.29 -9.51 -5.16
N LEU A 161 -5.21 -9.40 -3.84
CA LEU A 161 -5.17 -10.54 -2.93
C LEU A 161 -6.58 -10.80 -2.40
N SER A 162 -7.11 -11.99 -2.65
CA SER A 162 -8.41 -12.41 -2.15
C SER A 162 -8.38 -12.74 -0.64
N GLN A 163 -9.54 -12.73 0.00
CA GLN A 163 -9.69 -13.15 1.40
C GLN A 163 -9.24 -14.61 1.62
N THR A 164 -9.48 -15.50 0.64
CA THR A 164 -9.03 -16.90 0.69
C THR A 164 -7.51 -17.00 0.63
N GLU A 165 -6.85 -16.20 -0.21
CA GLU A 165 -5.39 -16.16 -0.26
C GLU A 165 -4.78 -15.57 1.00
N LEU A 166 -5.38 -14.50 1.55
CA LEU A 166 -4.97 -13.94 2.84
C LEU A 166 -5.06 -14.99 3.95
N ALA A 167 -6.18 -15.73 4.03
CA ALA A 167 -6.36 -16.80 5.00
C ALA A 167 -5.27 -17.87 4.86
N LYS A 168 -4.93 -18.28 3.63
CA LYS A 168 -3.83 -19.23 3.37
C LYS A 168 -2.47 -18.71 3.84
N LEU A 169 -2.18 -17.42 3.64
CA LEU A 169 -0.93 -16.80 4.10
C LEU A 169 -0.83 -16.79 5.64
N ILE A 170 -1.93 -16.47 6.31
CA ILE A 170 -2.02 -16.50 7.78
C ILE A 170 -1.84 -17.93 8.31
N ASP A 171 -2.53 -18.90 7.71
CA ASP A 171 -2.44 -20.31 8.13
C ASP A 171 -1.03 -20.87 7.95
N THR A 172 -0.38 -20.54 6.83
CA THR A 172 1.00 -20.94 6.55
C THR A 172 1.96 -20.40 7.62
N THR A 173 1.79 -19.12 7.98
CA THR A 173 2.60 -18.46 9.02
C THR A 173 2.43 -19.17 10.37
N ARG A 174 1.19 -19.40 10.81
CA ARG A 174 0.88 -20.06 12.09
C ARG A 174 1.40 -21.50 12.17
N ARG A 175 1.41 -22.24 11.07
CA ARG A 175 1.95 -23.61 11.03
C ARG A 175 3.45 -23.63 11.21
N GLN A 176 4.15 -22.67 10.63
CA GLN A 176 5.61 -22.58 10.74
C GLN A 176 6.05 -22.17 12.14
N ASP A 177 5.32 -21.26 12.80
CA ASP A 177 5.60 -20.87 14.20
C ASP A 177 5.39 -22.02 15.20
N ARG A 178 4.58 -23.04 14.86
CA ARG A 178 4.34 -24.22 15.71
C ARG A 178 5.37 -25.34 15.50
N ALA A 179 6.14 -25.28 14.42
CA ALA A 179 7.12 -26.31 14.05
C ALA A 179 8.56 -25.93 14.41
N ALA A 180 8.78 -24.69 14.86
CA ALA A 180 10.04 -24.16 15.39
C ALA A 180 10.04 -24.21 16.93
#